data_AF-A0A7C0VF19-F1
#
_entry.id   AF-A0A7C0VF19-F1
#
_cell.length_a   1.000
_cell.length_b   1.000
_cell.length_c   1.000
_cell.angle_alpha   90.00
_cell.angle_beta   90.00
_cell.angle_gamma   90.00
#
_symmetry.space_group_name_H-M   'P 1'
#
loop_
_entity.id
_entity.type
_entity.pdbx_description
1 polymer ?
#
loop_
_entity_poly.entity_id
_entity_poly.type
_entity_poly.pdbx_seq_one_letter_code
_entity_poly.pdbx_strand_id
1 'polypeptide(L)'
;MVSKATRKMRELGYVPPRETWTPVDEALYGVETLFNLPEEKSRRLLLDSVRYAVGLWYGKSKWYHVYCNEFDFKPGDLKEYSDLEKVPLVSHRFFKAYLEGREFVDWLLGVSLGGVERPRLGKGSPREDDVVDIISRRWLCPVYSSGTGGRFSFIPKDRVTYMRSQYALGKMGISEMLEHWYDESAYAYLCGPNPSKTNMWVGKVVKLM
;
A
#
# COMPACT_ATOMS: atom_id res chain seq x y z
N MET A 1 -12.06 20.33 12.91
CA MET A 1 -13.14 20.34 11.89
C MET A 1 -12.70 19.46 10.73
N VAL A 2 -13.51 18.50 10.29
CA VAL A 2 -13.13 17.56 9.22
C VAL A 2 -13.24 18.26 7.86
N SER A 3 -12.16 18.20 7.08
CA SER A 3 -12.07 18.78 5.73
C SER A 3 -13.20 18.29 4.80
N LYS A 4 -13.60 19.12 3.82
CA LYS A 4 -14.59 18.77 2.79
C LYS A 4 -14.11 17.56 1.98
N ALA A 5 -12.85 17.55 1.54
CA ALA A 5 -12.27 16.42 0.82
C ALA A 5 -12.29 15.13 1.66
N THR A 6 -12.03 15.22 2.97
CA THR A 6 -12.13 14.05 3.87
C THR A 6 -13.56 13.53 3.98
N ARG A 7 -14.56 14.42 4.03
CA ARG A 7 -15.98 14.02 4.02
C ARG A 7 -16.33 13.31 2.71
N LYS A 8 -15.92 13.86 1.57
CA LYS A 8 -16.14 13.23 0.26
C LYS A 8 -15.53 11.84 0.16
N MET A 9 -14.29 11.66 0.63
CA MET A 9 -13.67 10.33 0.66
C MET A 9 -14.45 9.32 1.52
N ARG A 10 -15.05 9.75 2.62
CA ARG A 10 -15.90 8.87 3.45
C ARG A 10 -17.16 8.46 2.69
N GLU A 11 -17.83 9.39 2.03
CA GLU A 11 -19.01 9.12 1.20
C GLU A 11 -18.71 8.15 0.06
N LEU A 12 -17.53 8.25 -0.54
CA LEU A 12 -17.06 7.36 -1.61
C LEU A 12 -16.55 5.99 -1.11
N GLY A 13 -16.64 5.71 0.20
CA GLY A 13 -16.30 4.41 0.77
C GLY A 13 -14.80 4.13 0.91
N TYR A 14 -13.95 5.17 0.98
CA TYR A 14 -12.52 4.98 1.24
C TYR A 14 -12.21 4.58 2.70
N VAL A 15 -13.16 4.82 3.61
CA VAL A 15 -13.04 4.48 5.02
C VAL A 15 -13.94 3.26 5.30
N PRO A 16 -13.37 2.09 5.63
CA PRO A 16 -14.16 0.89 5.93
C PRO A 16 -14.88 1.02 7.28
N PRO A 17 -15.87 0.14 7.57
CA PRO A 17 -16.55 0.12 8.86
C PRO A 17 -15.57 -0.07 10.03
N ARG A 18 -15.79 0.66 11.13
CA ARG A 18 -14.84 0.76 12.24
C ARG A 18 -14.56 -0.58 12.91
N GLU A 19 -15.53 -1.48 12.95
CA GLU A 19 -15.44 -2.84 13.48
C GLU A 19 -14.43 -3.72 12.72
N THR A 20 -14.07 -3.34 11.49
CA THR A 20 -13.06 -4.06 10.68
C THR A 20 -11.65 -3.49 10.84
N TRP A 21 -11.49 -2.43 11.65
CA TRP A 21 -10.24 -1.71 11.74
C TRP A 21 -9.17 -2.51 12.49
N THR A 22 -8.00 -2.49 11.89
CA THR A 22 -6.73 -2.91 12.49
C THR A 22 -6.02 -1.69 13.11
N PRO A 23 -4.93 -1.87 13.87
CA PRO A 23 -4.14 -0.74 14.36
C PRO A 23 -3.67 0.22 13.27
N VAL A 24 -3.38 -0.30 12.07
CA VAL A 24 -3.03 0.51 10.88
C VAL A 24 -4.20 1.40 10.44
N ASP A 25 -5.43 0.90 10.54
CA ASP A 25 -6.64 1.65 10.19
C ASP A 25 -6.93 2.73 11.24
N GLU A 26 -6.73 2.45 12.53
CA GLU A 26 -6.88 3.45 13.58
C GLU A 26 -5.89 4.60 13.40
N ALA A 27 -4.64 4.30 13.03
CA ALA A 27 -3.63 5.31 12.75
C ALA A 27 -3.94 6.16 11.52
N LEU A 28 -4.64 5.61 10.52
CA LEU A 28 -4.95 6.29 9.27
C LEU A 28 -6.30 7.01 9.29
N TYR A 29 -7.36 6.34 9.70
CA TYR A 29 -8.75 6.80 9.65
C TYR A 29 -9.24 7.36 10.98
N GLY A 30 -8.66 6.93 12.10
CA GLY A 30 -9.04 7.33 13.46
C GLY A 30 -8.51 8.70 13.89
N VAL A 31 -7.72 9.34 13.03
CA VAL A 31 -7.12 10.66 13.28
C VAL A 31 -7.82 11.76 12.48
N GLU A 32 -8.00 12.92 13.10
CA GLU A 32 -8.59 14.08 12.41
C GLU A 32 -7.61 14.73 11.43
N THR A 33 -6.33 14.78 11.80
CA THR A 33 -5.21 15.34 11.06
C THR A 33 -4.02 14.37 11.11
N LEU A 34 -3.25 14.32 10.03
CA LEU A 34 -2.00 13.60 9.91
C LEU A 34 -0.80 14.45 10.35
N PHE A 35 -0.87 15.78 10.21
CA PHE A 35 0.27 16.67 10.47
C PHE A 35 0.33 17.25 11.88
N ASN A 36 -0.79 17.37 12.58
CA ASN A 36 -0.84 18.01 13.91
C ASN A 36 -1.33 17.06 15.01
N LEU A 37 -0.72 15.89 15.09
CA LEU A 37 -0.95 14.93 16.17
C LEU A 37 0.02 15.19 17.32
N PRO A 38 -0.45 15.13 18.59
CA PRO A 38 0.46 15.10 19.74
C PRO A 38 1.50 13.98 19.59
N GLU A 39 2.75 14.28 19.88
CA GLU A 39 3.89 13.37 19.68
C GLU A 39 3.69 12.01 20.36
N GLU A 40 3.19 12.01 21.60
CA GLU A 40 2.90 10.77 22.32
C GLU A 40 1.87 9.91 21.58
N LYS A 41 0.80 10.54 21.06
CA LYS A 41 -0.25 9.84 20.31
C LYS A 41 0.30 9.33 18.98
N SER A 42 1.11 10.10 18.26
CA SER A 42 1.68 9.69 16.97
C SER A 42 2.65 8.53 17.15
N ARG A 43 3.51 8.57 18.18
CA ARG A 43 4.42 7.47 18.54
C ARG A 43 3.68 6.18 18.87
N ARG A 44 2.63 6.27 19.69
CA ARG A 44 1.79 5.11 20.04
C ARG A 44 1.13 4.49 18.81
N LEU A 45 0.46 5.31 17.99
CA LEU A 45 -0.20 4.84 16.77
C LEU A 45 0.78 4.18 15.80
N LEU A 46 1.98 4.74 15.64
CA LEU A 46 3.02 4.16 14.81
C LEU A 46 3.50 2.82 15.38
N LEU A 47 3.83 2.75 16.67
CA LEU A 47 4.27 1.52 17.32
C LEU A 47 3.22 0.41 17.19
N ASP A 48 1.96 0.69 17.50
CA ASP A 48 0.86 -0.28 17.40
C ASP A 48 0.68 -0.78 15.96
N SER A 49 0.78 0.14 14.99
CA SER A 49 0.71 -0.19 13.55
C SER A 49 1.86 -1.08 13.10
N VAL A 50 3.10 -0.76 13.49
CA VAL A 50 4.28 -1.55 13.13
C VAL A 50 4.24 -2.92 13.81
N ARG A 51 3.89 -3.01 15.10
CA ARG A 51 3.75 -4.29 15.82
C ARG A 51 2.74 -5.20 15.13
N TYR A 52 1.57 -4.66 14.77
CA TYR A 52 0.56 -5.39 14.04
C TYR A 52 1.07 -5.88 12.67
N ALA A 53 1.66 -4.98 11.88
CA ALA A 53 2.14 -5.31 10.54
C ALA A 53 3.28 -6.33 10.58
N VAL A 54 4.30 -6.11 11.40
CA VAL A 54 5.45 -7.00 11.57
C VAL A 54 4.99 -8.36 12.08
N GLY A 55 4.12 -8.42 13.09
CA GLY A 55 3.58 -9.68 13.59
C GLY A 55 2.81 -10.46 12.52
N LEU A 56 1.96 -9.77 11.75
CA LEU A 56 1.21 -10.38 10.64
C LEU A 56 2.14 -10.93 9.57
N TRP A 57 3.12 -10.14 9.11
CA TRP A 57 4.07 -10.55 8.07
C TRP A 57 4.99 -11.66 8.57
N TYR A 58 5.55 -11.56 9.77
CA TYR A 58 6.41 -12.60 10.34
C TYR A 58 5.68 -13.94 10.50
N GLY A 59 4.40 -13.90 10.88
CA GLY A 59 3.60 -15.11 11.09
C GLY A 59 3.05 -15.74 9.81
N LYS A 60 2.79 -14.95 8.76
CA LYS A 60 2.09 -15.43 7.54
C LYS A 60 2.94 -15.42 6.27
N SER A 61 4.08 -14.74 6.26
CA SER A 61 5.00 -14.72 5.13
C SER A 61 6.24 -15.55 5.44
N LYS A 62 6.41 -16.66 4.70
CA LYS A 62 7.58 -17.54 4.84
C LYS A 62 8.88 -16.77 4.58
N TRP A 63 8.93 -15.92 3.55
CA TRP A 63 10.14 -15.18 3.22
C TRP A 63 10.48 -14.16 4.31
N TYR A 64 9.48 -13.43 4.83
CA TYR A 64 9.73 -12.37 5.80
C TYR A 64 10.09 -12.96 7.16
N HIS A 65 9.54 -14.13 7.50
CA HIS A 65 9.96 -14.91 8.65
C HIS A 65 11.45 -15.26 8.60
N VAL A 66 11.91 -15.84 7.47
CA VAL A 66 13.33 -16.16 7.26
C VAL A 66 14.18 -14.90 7.31
N TYR A 67 13.77 -13.85 6.60
CA TYR A 67 14.47 -12.57 6.57
C TYR A 67 14.64 -11.98 7.98
N CYS A 68 13.60 -11.97 8.81
CA CYS A 68 13.72 -11.48 10.18
C CYS A 68 14.71 -12.32 11.03
N ASN A 69 14.70 -13.64 10.87
CA ASN A 69 15.61 -14.52 11.60
C ASN A 69 17.08 -14.33 11.18
N GLU A 70 17.37 -13.96 9.92
CA GLU A 70 18.73 -13.61 9.47
C GLU A 70 19.30 -12.38 10.18
N PHE A 71 18.44 -11.51 10.72
CA PHE A 71 18.81 -10.33 11.51
C PHE A 71 18.57 -10.54 13.01
N ASP A 72 18.39 -11.79 13.46
CA ASP A 72 18.10 -12.15 14.86
C ASP A 72 16.90 -11.38 15.47
N PHE A 73 15.93 -11.02 14.63
CA PHE A 73 14.79 -10.19 15.01
C PHE A 73 13.50 -11.02 15.12
N LYS A 74 12.71 -10.76 16.17
CA LYS A 74 11.37 -11.34 16.38
C LYS A 74 10.34 -10.24 16.70
N PRO A 75 9.05 -10.43 16.35
CA PRO A 75 8.01 -9.44 16.69
C PRO A 75 7.91 -9.09 18.19
N GLY A 76 8.32 -10.01 19.07
CA GLY A 76 8.35 -9.78 20.53
C GLY A 76 9.41 -8.78 20.99
N ASP A 77 10.37 -8.43 20.12
CA ASP A 77 11.41 -7.43 20.40
C ASP A 77 10.90 -5.99 20.26
N LEU A 78 9.69 -5.79 19.71
CA LEU A 78 9.02 -4.50 19.61
C LEU A 78 8.14 -4.23 20.84
N LYS A 79 8.70 -3.58 21.86
CA LYS A 79 7.99 -3.25 23.11
C LYS A 79 7.70 -1.76 23.23
N GLU A 80 8.64 -0.93 22.81
CA GLU A 80 8.61 0.52 22.90
C GLU A 80 9.00 1.20 21.58
N TYR A 81 8.86 2.52 21.51
CA TYR A 81 9.07 3.29 20.28
C TYR A 81 10.53 3.22 19.79
N SER A 82 11.50 3.21 20.70
CA SER A 82 12.93 3.03 20.41
C SER A 82 13.21 1.71 19.67
N ASP A 83 12.45 0.65 19.93
CA ASP A 83 12.66 -0.65 19.31
C ASP A 83 12.38 -0.67 17.80
N LEU A 84 11.74 0.37 17.25
CA LEU A 84 11.46 0.46 15.81
C LEU A 84 12.74 0.42 14.97
N GLU A 85 13.87 0.88 15.50
CA GLU A 85 15.18 0.82 14.82
C GLU A 85 15.69 -0.61 14.61
N LYS A 86 15.17 -1.57 15.37
CA LYS A 86 15.54 -2.99 15.29
C LYS A 86 14.83 -3.71 14.14
N VAL A 87 13.76 -3.13 13.58
CA VAL A 87 12.98 -3.77 12.51
C VAL A 87 13.84 -3.90 11.25
N PRO A 88 14.03 -5.13 10.72
CA PRO A 88 14.78 -5.33 9.48
C PRO A 88 14.13 -4.59 8.31
N LEU A 89 14.88 -3.69 7.69
CA LEU A 89 14.40 -2.86 6.58
C LEU A 89 14.55 -3.59 5.24
N VAL A 90 13.44 -3.76 4.53
CA VAL A 90 13.43 -4.37 3.20
C VAL A 90 13.87 -3.33 2.16
N SER A 91 15.02 -3.58 1.52
CA SER A 91 15.54 -2.69 0.49
C SER A 91 14.61 -2.58 -0.71
N HIS A 92 14.48 -1.38 -1.30
CA HIS A 92 13.74 -1.17 -2.54
C HIS A 92 14.21 -2.06 -3.70
N ARG A 93 15.46 -2.54 -3.66
CA ARG A 93 16.04 -3.47 -4.64
C ARG A 93 15.29 -4.80 -4.68
N PHE A 94 14.75 -5.25 -3.54
CA PHE A 94 13.91 -6.45 -3.46
C PHE A 94 12.72 -6.37 -4.42
N PHE A 95 12.01 -5.23 -4.43
CA PHE A 95 10.86 -4.99 -5.30
C PHE A 95 11.23 -4.72 -6.76
N LYS A 96 12.53 -4.62 -7.09
CA LYS A 96 13.05 -4.56 -8.47
C LYS A 96 13.59 -5.90 -8.95
N ALA A 97 13.84 -6.84 -8.04
CA ALA A 97 14.41 -8.15 -8.32
C ALA A 97 13.35 -9.20 -8.70
N TYR A 98 12.15 -8.77 -9.11
CA TYR A 98 11.13 -9.69 -9.60
C TYR A 98 11.59 -10.36 -10.90
N LEU A 99 11.27 -11.63 -11.04
CA LEU A 99 11.61 -12.45 -12.22
C LEU A 99 10.66 -12.18 -13.38
N GLU A 100 10.84 -12.88 -14.50
CA GLU A 100 10.06 -12.69 -15.73
C GLU A 100 9.24 -13.94 -16.07
N GLY A 101 8.20 -13.76 -16.88
CA GLY A 101 7.33 -14.83 -17.34
C GLY A 101 6.71 -15.68 -16.22
N ARG A 102 6.96 -16.99 -16.24
CA ARG A 102 6.32 -17.94 -15.31
C ARG A 102 6.89 -17.81 -13.88
N GLU A 103 8.17 -17.48 -13.77
CA GLU A 103 8.86 -17.29 -12.49
C GLU A 103 8.43 -16.02 -11.77
N PHE A 104 7.93 -15.02 -12.52
CA PHE A 104 7.32 -13.82 -11.93
C PHE A 104 6.15 -14.17 -11.00
N VAL A 105 5.33 -15.16 -11.39
CA VAL A 105 4.22 -15.65 -10.57
C VAL A 105 4.74 -16.31 -9.29
N ASP A 106 5.80 -17.09 -9.38
CA ASP A 106 6.35 -17.79 -8.22
C ASP A 106 7.01 -16.81 -7.25
N TRP A 107 7.72 -15.80 -7.77
CA TRP A 107 8.20 -14.69 -6.97
C TRP A 107 7.04 -13.96 -6.28
N LEU A 108 5.99 -13.59 -7.03
CA LEU A 108 4.84 -12.87 -6.47
C LEU A 108 4.13 -13.66 -5.35
N LEU A 109 3.87 -14.94 -5.58
CA LEU A 109 3.26 -15.82 -4.58
C LEU A 109 4.17 -15.97 -3.37
N GLY A 110 5.48 -16.07 -3.60
CA GLY A 110 6.50 -16.16 -2.57
C GLY A 110 6.55 -14.92 -1.69
N VAL A 111 6.37 -13.72 -2.26
CA VAL A 111 6.45 -12.44 -1.51
C VAL A 111 5.13 -11.99 -0.87
N SER A 112 4.00 -12.63 -1.21
CA SER A 112 2.67 -12.27 -0.70
C SER A 112 2.37 -12.91 0.65
N LEU A 113 1.47 -12.30 1.43
CA LEU A 113 0.79 -12.99 2.52
C LEU A 113 -0.09 -14.08 1.87
N GLY A 114 0.03 -15.34 2.31
CA GLY A 114 -0.60 -16.49 1.64
C GLY A 114 -2.10 -16.34 1.33
N GLY A 115 -2.62 -17.20 0.45
CA GLY A 115 -4.02 -17.14 0.00
C GLY A 115 -4.23 -16.51 -1.38
N VAL A 116 -3.14 -16.12 -2.06
CA VAL A 116 -3.19 -15.77 -3.48
C VAL A 116 -3.20 -17.06 -4.29
N GLU A 117 -4.32 -17.37 -4.95
CA GLU A 117 -4.35 -18.54 -5.84
C GLU A 117 -3.43 -18.35 -7.03
N ARG A 118 -2.70 -19.41 -7.41
CA ARG A 118 -1.84 -19.38 -8.59
C ARG A 118 -2.69 -19.11 -9.85
N PRO A 119 -2.41 -18.03 -10.60
CA PRO A 119 -3.13 -17.75 -11.83
C PRO A 119 -2.92 -18.87 -12.85
N ARG A 120 -3.99 -19.22 -13.58
CA ARG A 120 -3.87 -20.15 -14.71
C ARG A 120 -3.27 -19.41 -15.90
N LEU A 121 -1.99 -19.62 -16.14
CA LEU A 121 -1.30 -19.11 -17.32
C LEU A 121 -1.59 -20.02 -18.53
N GLY A 122 -1.84 -19.42 -19.69
CA GLY A 122 -2.05 -20.16 -20.94
C GLY A 122 -0.85 -21.02 -21.37
N LYS A 123 -1.02 -21.80 -22.45
CA LYS A 123 0.10 -22.50 -23.09
C LYS A 123 1.03 -21.46 -23.74
N GLY A 124 2.32 -21.48 -23.41
CA GLY A 124 3.34 -20.53 -23.89
C GLY A 124 4.15 -19.86 -22.75
N SER A 125 5.01 -18.93 -23.13
CA SER A 125 5.76 -18.05 -22.21
C SER A 125 5.03 -16.71 -22.11
N PRO A 126 4.22 -16.46 -21.06
CA PRO A 126 3.51 -15.20 -20.91
C PRO A 126 4.49 -14.05 -20.69
N ARG A 127 4.17 -12.86 -21.21
CA ARG A 127 4.89 -11.62 -20.88
C ARG A 127 4.48 -11.12 -19.50
N GLU A 128 5.23 -10.20 -18.92
CA GLU A 128 4.88 -9.62 -17.61
C GLU A 128 3.50 -8.97 -17.63
N ASP A 129 3.17 -8.25 -18.71
CA ASP A 129 1.86 -7.60 -18.87
C ASP A 129 0.70 -8.61 -18.89
N ASP A 130 0.89 -9.78 -19.50
CA ASP A 130 -0.12 -10.85 -19.49
C ASP A 130 -0.38 -11.33 -18.06
N VAL A 131 0.70 -11.46 -17.26
CA VAL A 131 0.62 -11.88 -15.87
C VAL A 131 -0.05 -10.79 -15.02
N VAL A 132 0.32 -9.52 -15.22
CA VAL A 132 -0.27 -8.35 -14.56
C VAL A 132 -1.76 -8.24 -14.85
N ASP A 133 -2.17 -8.43 -16.09
CA ASP A 133 -3.58 -8.40 -16.49
C ASP A 133 -4.39 -9.53 -15.83
N ILE A 134 -3.84 -10.74 -15.75
CA ILE A 134 -4.51 -11.86 -15.08
C ILE A 134 -4.63 -11.60 -13.57
N ILE A 135 -3.58 -11.07 -12.97
CA ILE A 135 -3.52 -10.75 -11.53
C ILE A 135 -4.50 -9.63 -11.18
N SER A 136 -4.56 -8.58 -12.00
CA SER A 136 -5.43 -7.41 -11.80
C SER A 136 -6.92 -7.78 -11.80
N ARG A 137 -7.31 -8.80 -12.56
CA ARG A 137 -8.69 -9.28 -12.67
C ARG A 137 -9.18 -10.07 -11.47
N ARG A 138 -8.29 -10.59 -10.62
CA ARG A 138 -8.69 -11.50 -9.54
C ARG A 138 -8.81 -10.79 -8.18
N TRP A 139 -7.84 -9.98 -7.76
CA TRP A 139 -7.91 -9.31 -6.42
C TRP A 139 -6.72 -8.41 -6.08
N LEU A 140 -5.64 -8.45 -6.87
CA LEU A 140 -4.47 -7.61 -6.65
C LEU A 140 -4.55 -6.36 -7.53
N CYS A 141 -4.09 -5.23 -6.99
CA CYS A 141 -3.90 -3.98 -7.70
C CYS A 141 -2.40 -3.82 -7.98
N PRO A 142 -1.89 -4.33 -9.12
CA PRO A 142 -0.49 -4.20 -9.47
C PRO A 142 -0.15 -2.73 -9.73
N VAL A 143 0.88 -2.22 -9.05
CA VAL A 143 1.34 -0.85 -9.24
C VAL A 143 2.86 -0.81 -9.40
N TYR A 144 3.32 0.01 -10.34
CA TYR A 144 4.72 0.26 -10.63
C TYR A 144 5.13 1.65 -10.14
N SER A 145 6.39 1.77 -9.72
CA SER A 145 7.03 3.07 -9.50
C SER A 145 7.14 3.87 -10.81
N SER A 146 7.35 5.19 -10.74
CA SER A 146 7.59 6.05 -11.92
C SER A 146 8.95 5.84 -12.61
N GLY A 147 9.89 5.12 -11.97
CA GLY A 147 11.18 4.65 -12.49
C GLY A 147 12.04 5.67 -13.24
N THR A 148 13.05 6.19 -12.56
CA THR A 148 14.02 7.14 -13.14
C THR A 148 15.40 6.52 -13.41
N GLY A 149 15.57 5.20 -13.22
CA GLY A 149 16.89 4.55 -13.23
C GLY A 149 16.92 3.10 -13.70
N GLY A 150 16.08 2.73 -14.67
CA GLY A 150 16.05 1.38 -15.25
C GLY A 150 14.78 0.61 -14.90
N ARG A 151 14.89 -0.47 -14.12
CA ARG A 151 13.74 -1.34 -13.78
C ARG A 151 12.81 -0.68 -12.75
N PHE A 152 11.52 -0.64 -13.07
CA PHE A 152 10.48 -0.20 -12.14
C PHE A 152 10.43 -1.13 -10.93
N SER A 153 10.01 -0.63 -9.77
CA SER A 153 9.62 -1.50 -8.65
C SER A 153 8.20 -2.01 -8.88
N PHE A 154 7.97 -3.30 -8.75
CA PHE A 154 6.62 -3.88 -8.75
C PHE A 154 6.13 -4.02 -7.30
N ILE A 155 4.96 -3.46 -7.01
CA ILE A 155 4.36 -3.47 -5.68
C ILE A 155 2.98 -4.09 -5.77
N PRO A 156 2.80 -5.35 -5.33
CA PRO A 156 1.48 -5.95 -5.25
C PRO A 156 0.72 -5.35 -4.07
N LYS A 157 -0.52 -4.94 -4.30
CA LYS A 157 -1.44 -4.50 -3.24
C LYS A 157 -2.71 -5.31 -3.34
N ASP A 158 -3.26 -5.77 -2.22
CA ASP A 158 -4.66 -6.19 -2.20
C ASP A 158 -5.57 -4.95 -2.25
N ARG A 159 -6.88 -5.17 -2.43
CA ARG A 159 -7.85 -4.08 -2.51
C ARG A 159 -7.84 -3.20 -1.26
N VAL A 160 -7.70 -3.78 -0.07
CA VAL A 160 -7.70 -3.04 1.20
C VAL A 160 -6.50 -2.09 1.28
N THR A 161 -5.30 -2.62 1.04
CA THR A 161 -4.04 -1.86 1.02
C THR A 161 -4.06 -0.79 -0.08
N TYR A 162 -4.65 -1.11 -1.23
CA TYR A 162 -4.83 -0.15 -2.33
C TYR A 162 -5.73 1.02 -1.92
N MET A 163 -6.89 0.75 -1.30
CA MET A 163 -7.80 1.78 -0.81
C MET A 163 -7.20 2.63 0.31
N ARG A 164 -6.50 1.99 1.28
CA ARG A 164 -5.74 2.70 2.33
C ARG A 164 -4.72 3.66 1.73
N SER A 165 -3.95 3.21 0.73
CA SER A 165 -2.91 4.01 0.09
C SER A 165 -3.51 5.23 -0.64
N GLN A 166 -4.63 5.06 -1.34
CA GLN A 166 -5.34 6.19 -1.96
C GLN A 166 -5.90 7.16 -0.92
N TYR A 167 -6.54 6.66 0.13
CA TYR A 167 -7.05 7.51 1.21
C TYR A 167 -5.93 8.31 1.86
N ALA A 168 -4.79 7.67 2.19
CA ALA A 168 -3.65 8.35 2.79
C ALA A 168 -3.15 9.52 1.93
N LEU A 169 -3.01 9.30 0.61
CA LEU A 169 -2.63 10.36 -0.32
C LEU A 169 -3.67 11.46 -0.44
N GLY A 170 -4.96 11.12 -0.51
CA GLY A 170 -6.04 12.10 -0.55
C GLY A 170 -6.17 12.90 0.74
N LYS A 171 -5.98 12.25 1.88
CA LYS A 171 -6.02 12.87 3.20
C LYS A 171 -4.84 13.82 3.37
N MET A 172 -3.62 13.36 3.10
CA MET A 172 -2.43 14.18 3.18
C MET A 172 -2.47 15.33 2.16
N GLY A 173 -2.54 15.00 0.87
CA GLY A 173 -2.36 15.97 -0.22
C GLY A 173 -3.57 16.87 -0.42
N ILE A 174 -4.78 16.32 -0.53
CA ILE A 174 -5.97 17.11 -0.86
C ILE A 174 -6.59 17.70 0.40
N SER A 175 -6.76 16.91 1.45
CA SER A 175 -7.51 17.35 2.65
C SER A 175 -6.72 18.20 3.63
N GLU A 176 -5.38 18.07 3.66
CA GLU A 176 -4.56 18.80 4.64
C GLU A 176 -3.63 19.82 3.98
N MET A 177 -2.94 19.46 2.89
CA MET A 177 -2.05 20.39 2.19
C MET A 177 -2.81 21.37 1.28
N LEU A 178 -3.81 20.90 0.54
CA LEU A 178 -4.45 21.63 -0.56
C LEU A 178 -5.96 21.85 -0.38
N GLU A 179 -6.49 21.76 0.84
CA GLU A 179 -7.93 21.82 1.09
C GLU A 179 -8.57 23.11 0.55
N HIS A 180 -7.85 24.22 0.62
CA HIS A 180 -8.30 25.52 0.11
C HIS A 180 -8.40 25.59 -1.42
N TRP A 181 -7.81 24.64 -2.15
CA TRP A 181 -7.91 24.48 -3.61
C TRP A 181 -8.95 23.41 -3.98
N TYR A 182 -9.47 22.68 -3.00
CA TYR A 182 -10.47 21.65 -3.25
C TYR A 182 -11.84 22.28 -3.46
N ASP A 183 -12.33 22.18 -4.69
CA ASP A 183 -13.65 22.63 -5.12
C ASP A 183 -14.35 21.48 -5.84
N GLU A 184 -15.47 21.00 -5.28
CA GLU A 184 -16.29 19.93 -5.87
C GLU A 184 -16.94 20.32 -7.20
N SER A 185 -17.03 21.63 -7.49
CA SER A 185 -17.57 22.17 -8.74
C SER A 185 -16.49 22.45 -9.79
N ALA A 186 -15.20 22.24 -9.46
CA ALA A 186 -14.12 22.49 -10.40
C ALA A 186 -14.08 21.44 -11.51
N TYR A 187 -13.92 21.92 -12.74
CA TYR A 187 -13.68 21.08 -13.91
C TYR A 187 -12.22 21.21 -14.33
N ALA A 188 -11.51 20.08 -14.37
CA ALA A 188 -10.14 20.01 -14.86
C ALA A 188 -10.06 19.06 -16.05
N TYR A 189 -9.35 19.49 -17.10
CA TYR A 189 -9.02 18.65 -18.25
C TYR A 189 -7.56 18.25 -18.16
N LEU A 190 -7.30 16.95 -18.11
CA LEU A 190 -5.94 16.44 -18.24
C LEU A 190 -5.59 16.35 -19.72
N CYS A 191 -4.71 17.23 -20.18
CA CYS A 191 -4.18 17.22 -21.55
C CYS A 191 -3.06 16.17 -21.73
N GLY A 192 -3.27 14.96 -21.22
CA GLY A 192 -2.33 13.85 -21.26
C GLY A 192 -3.04 12.50 -21.27
N PRO A 193 -2.30 11.38 -21.38
CA PRO A 193 -2.88 10.04 -21.37
C PRO A 193 -3.68 9.82 -20.09
N ASN A 194 -4.83 9.15 -20.19
CA ASN A 194 -5.66 8.88 -19.01
C ASN A 194 -4.87 8.05 -17.98
N PRO A 195 -4.54 8.62 -16.81
CA PRO A 195 -3.63 8.01 -15.84
C PRO A 195 -4.21 6.72 -15.24
N SER A 196 -5.54 6.62 -15.18
CA SER A 196 -6.24 5.43 -14.67
C SER A 196 -5.98 4.17 -15.52
N LYS A 197 -5.58 4.35 -16.79
CA LYS A 197 -5.25 3.25 -17.71
C LYS A 197 -3.80 2.77 -17.58
N THR A 198 -2.97 3.45 -16.78
CA THR A 198 -1.59 3.03 -16.51
C THR A 198 -1.53 2.16 -15.27
N ASN A 199 -0.48 1.34 -15.12
CA ASN A 199 -0.14 0.67 -13.85
C ASN A 199 0.86 1.48 -13.02
N MET A 200 1.15 2.74 -13.38
CA MET A 200 1.98 3.61 -12.56
C MET A 200 1.23 4.06 -11.32
N TRP A 201 1.88 4.04 -10.15
CA TRP A 201 1.25 4.41 -8.88
C TRP A 201 0.65 5.82 -8.90
N VAL A 202 1.35 6.78 -9.50
CA VAL A 202 0.86 8.17 -9.63
C VAL A 202 -0.44 8.27 -10.43
N GLY A 203 -0.72 7.31 -11.31
CA GLY A 203 -1.97 7.28 -12.06
C GLY A 203 -3.12 6.55 -11.36
N LYS A 204 -2.85 5.97 -10.20
CA LYS A 204 -3.79 5.21 -9.37
C LYS A 204 -4.11 5.92 -8.04
N VAL A 205 -3.88 7.22 -7.98
CA VAL A 205 -4.13 8.08 -6.81
C VAL A 205 -5.65 8.21 -6.57
N VAL A 206 -6.03 8.81 -5.43
CA VAL A 206 -7.42 9.00 -5.00
C VAL A 206 -8.31 9.58 -6.11
N LYS A 207 -9.48 8.97 -6.29
CA LYS A 207 -10.57 9.45 -7.15
C LYS A 207 -11.68 10.03 -6.29
N LEU A 208 -11.96 11.33 -6.45
CA LEU A 208 -13.00 12.07 -5.71
C LEU A 208 -14.24 12.42 -6.57
N MET A 209 -14.21 12.11 -7.87
CA MET A 209 -15.28 12.33 -8.87
C MET A 209 -15.33 11.15 -9.84
#